data_AF-W1WLV1-F1
#
_entry.id   AF-W1WLV1-F1
#
_cell.length_a   1.000
_cell.length_b   1.000
_cell.length_c   1.000
_cell.angle_alpha   90.00
_cell.angle_beta   90.00
_cell.angle_gamma   90.00
#
_symmetry.space_group_name_H-M   'P 1'
#
loop_
_entity.id
_entity.type
_entity.pdbx_description
1 polymer ?
#
loop_
_entity_poly.entity_id
_entity_poly.type
_entity_poly.pdbx_seq_one_letter_code
_entity_poly.pdbx_strand_id
1 'polypeptide(L)'
;DGKVSIGKDGKDAVSIAGKDGVGHIGLTGPKGADGSNGKSVDISTNDGKQTLVNPENGTDKSQRIVYTPQDKDGNPIKGKDGKDIVREVATMDDGLKFTGNNTSTENKHALNTLVKVQGEGVTEAQSNAFQSAAGNINVVADGNDTLTVKLNKDLKGINSIKNSDNGPALNFDAGDLSVTGGNLNMGGNKITNLGKGTNDTDAVNLKQLKDSRTIVKS
;
A
#
# COMPACT_ATOMS: atom_id res chain seq x y z
N ASP A 1 -37.48 -32.81 7.17
CA ASP A 1 -36.25 -32.34 7.83
C ASP A 1 -35.93 -33.22 9.03
N GLY A 2 -34.77 -33.89 9.00
CA GLY A 2 -34.27 -34.71 10.12
C GLY A 2 -33.18 -33.97 10.89
N LYS A 3 -33.07 -34.23 12.19
CA LYS A 3 -32.05 -33.65 13.08
C LYS A 3 -31.34 -34.75 13.87
N VAL A 4 -30.01 -34.70 13.90
CA VAL A 4 -29.18 -35.49 14.81
C VAL A 4 -28.49 -34.52 15.76
N SER A 5 -28.45 -34.82 17.05
CA SER A 5 -27.75 -34.00 18.01
C SER A 5 -26.97 -34.79 19.05
N ILE A 6 -25.85 -34.20 19.48
CA ILE A 6 -24.99 -34.73 20.54
C ILE A 6 -24.91 -33.66 21.62
N GLY A 7 -25.25 -34.02 22.85
CA GLY A 7 -25.35 -33.08 23.95
C GLY A 7 -25.41 -33.78 25.30
N LYS A 8 -25.18 -33.01 26.37
CA LYS A 8 -25.37 -33.45 27.75
C LYS A 8 -26.56 -32.68 28.33
N ASP A 9 -27.42 -33.41 29.05
CA ASP A 9 -28.63 -32.88 29.71
C ASP A 9 -29.71 -32.33 28.76
N GLY A 10 -29.88 -32.94 27.58
CA GLY A 10 -30.94 -32.57 26.63
C GLY A 10 -30.73 -31.23 25.90
N LYS A 11 -29.53 -30.65 25.99
CA LYS A 11 -29.10 -29.47 25.24
C LYS A 11 -28.01 -29.87 24.25
N ASP A 12 -28.24 -29.57 22.97
CA ASP A 12 -27.34 -29.95 21.89
C ASP A 12 -26.06 -29.13 21.95
N ALA A 13 -24.91 -29.80 22.08
CA ALA A 13 -23.60 -29.18 21.90
C ALA A 13 -23.26 -29.07 20.41
N VAL A 14 -23.61 -30.11 19.65
CA VAL A 14 -23.55 -30.16 18.19
C VAL A 14 -24.90 -30.64 17.66
N SER A 15 -25.41 -30.00 16.61
CA SER A 15 -26.59 -30.45 15.87
C SER A 15 -26.34 -30.46 14.38
N ILE A 16 -26.84 -31.48 13.68
CA ILE A 16 -26.82 -31.57 12.22
C ILE A 16 -28.26 -31.65 11.74
N ALA A 17 -28.66 -30.74 10.85
CA ALA A 17 -30.02 -30.68 10.33
C ALA A 17 -30.03 -30.35 8.83
N GLY A 18 -31.03 -30.84 8.11
CA GLY A 18 -31.39 -30.30 6.81
C GLY A 18 -32.52 -29.30 6.99
N LYS A 19 -32.42 -28.11 6.40
CA LYS A 19 -33.49 -27.10 6.39
C LYS A 19 -33.58 -26.51 5.00
N ASP A 20 -34.77 -26.51 4.41
CA ASP A 20 -35.03 -25.95 3.08
C ASP A 20 -34.08 -26.51 1.99
N GLY A 21 -33.66 -27.78 2.13
CA GLY A 21 -32.72 -28.45 1.23
C GLY A 21 -31.24 -28.13 1.46
N VAL A 22 -30.89 -27.26 2.42
CA VAL A 22 -29.52 -26.91 2.81
C VAL A 22 -29.12 -27.66 4.08
N GLY A 23 -27.87 -28.12 4.14
CA GLY A 23 -27.30 -28.74 5.33
C GLY A 23 -26.82 -27.69 6.34
N HIS A 24 -27.10 -27.94 7.61
CA HIS A 24 -26.76 -27.08 8.74
C HIS A 24 -26.02 -27.85 9.81
N ILE A 25 -24.97 -27.24 10.38
CA ILE A 25 -24.23 -27.71 11.54
C ILE A 25 -24.27 -26.61 12.61
N GLY A 26 -25.06 -26.82 13.64
CA GLY A 26 -25.10 -25.97 14.83
C GLY A 26 -24.00 -26.37 15.80
N LEU A 27 -23.18 -25.40 16.23
CA LEU A 27 -22.17 -25.55 17.27
C LEU A 27 -22.49 -24.59 18.42
N THR A 28 -22.79 -25.14 19.59
CA THR A 28 -23.10 -24.35 20.79
C THR A 28 -21.81 -23.92 21.48
N GLY A 29 -21.69 -22.62 21.78
CA GLY A 29 -20.55 -22.10 22.53
C GLY A 29 -20.52 -22.53 24.00
N PRO A 30 -19.43 -22.22 24.73
CA PRO A 30 -19.29 -22.56 26.14
C PRO A 30 -20.45 -22.01 26.98
N LYS A 31 -20.90 -22.76 27.98
CA LYS A 31 -21.99 -22.33 28.87
C LYS A 31 -21.64 -21.03 29.61
N GLY A 32 -22.66 -20.19 29.82
CA GLY A 32 -22.57 -19.05 30.73
C GLY A 32 -22.35 -19.51 32.17
N ALA A 33 -21.93 -18.57 33.04
CA ALA A 33 -21.74 -18.85 34.47
C ALA A 33 -23.04 -19.28 35.17
N ASP A 34 -24.19 -18.95 34.59
CA ASP A 34 -25.54 -19.32 35.00
C ASP A 34 -25.98 -20.70 34.47
N GLY A 35 -25.12 -21.39 33.71
CA GLY A 35 -25.42 -22.67 33.08
C GLY A 35 -26.25 -22.57 31.80
N SER A 36 -26.59 -21.36 31.32
CA SER A 36 -27.25 -21.18 30.03
C SER A 36 -26.33 -21.57 28.88
N ASN A 37 -26.91 -21.85 27.71
CA ASN A 37 -26.10 -22.02 26.50
C ASN A 37 -25.32 -20.73 26.20
N GLY A 38 -24.09 -20.90 25.70
CA GLY A 38 -23.30 -19.79 25.17
C GLY A 38 -23.79 -19.36 23.80
N LYS A 39 -23.19 -18.27 23.30
CA LYS A 39 -23.35 -17.84 21.90
C LYS A 39 -22.97 -18.99 20.96
N SER A 40 -23.86 -19.38 20.05
CA SER A 40 -23.66 -20.48 19.11
C SER A 40 -23.36 -19.97 17.70
N VAL A 41 -23.03 -20.89 16.81
CA VAL A 41 -22.96 -20.64 15.37
C VAL A 41 -23.76 -21.71 14.64
N ASP A 42 -24.46 -21.31 13.59
CA ASP A 42 -25.05 -22.21 12.60
C ASP A 42 -24.22 -22.15 11.32
N ILE A 43 -23.61 -23.27 10.94
CA ILE A 43 -22.73 -23.38 9.77
C ILE A 43 -23.51 -24.05 8.64
N SER A 44 -23.45 -23.48 7.45
CA SER A 44 -24.07 -24.05 6.25
C SER A 44 -23.22 -23.73 5.02
N THR A 45 -23.71 -24.10 3.84
CA THR A 45 -23.11 -23.70 2.57
C THR A 45 -23.99 -22.70 1.85
N ASN A 46 -23.36 -21.77 1.11
CA ASN A 46 -24.05 -20.85 0.22
C ASN A 46 -23.16 -20.48 -0.96
N ASP A 47 -23.76 -19.94 -2.02
CA ASP A 47 -23.02 -19.35 -3.13
C ASP A 47 -22.50 -17.97 -2.72
N GLY A 48 -21.18 -17.84 -2.67
CA GLY A 48 -20.48 -16.60 -2.35
C GLY A 48 -19.83 -15.98 -3.58
N LYS A 49 -19.05 -14.92 -3.37
CA LYS A 49 -18.25 -14.32 -4.45
C LYS A 49 -17.23 -15.34 -4.96
N GLN A 50 -16.94 -15.34 -6.27
CA GLN A 50 -15.88 -16.19 -6.85
C GLN A 50 -14.53 -16.00 -6.13
N THR A 51 -13.75 -17.09 -5.98
CA THR A 51 -12.35 -16.99 -5.54
C THR A 51 -11.51 -16.22 -6.57
N LEU A 52 -10.36 -15.70 -6.15
CA LEU A 52 -9.47 -14.94 -7.01
C LEU A 52 -8.56 -15.83 -7.89
N VAL A 53 -7.99 -16.89 -7.29
CA VAL A 53 -6.89 -17.66 -7.92
C VAL A 53 -7.37 -18.91 -8.64
N ASN A 54 -8.35 -19.62 -8.08
CA ASN A 54 -8.91 -20.84 -8.66
C ASN A 54 -10.44 -20.69 -8.85
N PRO A 55 -10.88 -19.87 -9.82
CA PRO A 55 -12.30 -19.62 -10.02
C PRO A 55 -13.01 -20.87 -10.57
N GLU A 56 -14.25 -21.09 -10.12
CA GLU A 56 -15.14 -22.11 -10.66
C GLU A 56 -15.62 -21.73 -12.07
N ASN A 57 -15.62 -22.71 -12.99
CA ASN A 57 -15.94 -22.46 -14.40
C ASN A 57 -17.43 -22.17 -14.61
N GLY A 58 -17.72 -21.14 -15.43
CA GLY A 58 -19.08 -20.85 -15.90
C GLY A 58 -19.96 -20.09 -14.91
N THR A 59 -19.41 -19.58 -13.81
CA THR A 59 -20.14 -18.80 -12.80
C THR A 59 -19.28 -17.67 -12.23
N ASP A 60 -19.92 -16.62 -11.72
CA ASP A 60 -19.28 -15.55 -10.93
C ASP A 60 -19.31 -15.84 -9.41
N LYS A 61 -19.73 -17.05 -9.04
CA LYS A 61 -19.86 -17.54 -7.67
C LYS A 61 -18.92 -18.71 -7.39
N SER A 62 -18.64 -18.91 -6.11
CA SER A 62 -18.07 -20.15 -5.62
C SER A 62 -18.89 -20.70 -4.48
N GLN A 63 -18.81 -22.00 -4.24
CA GLN A 63 -19.36 -22.56 -3.00
C GLN A 63 -18.54 -22.07 -1.79
N ARG A 64 -19.25 -21.68 -0.73
CA ARG A 64 -18.66 -21.19 0.51
C ARG A 64 -19.25 -21.88 1.72
N ILE A 65 -18.40 -22.07 2.73
CA ILE A 65 -18.87 -22.34 4.09
C ILE A 65 -19.23 -20.98 4.70
N VAL A 66 -20.50 -20.82 5.06
CA VAL A 66 -20.99 -19.64 5.76
C VAL A 66 -21.38 -20.02 7.18
N TYR A 67 -21.35 -19.04 8.07
CA TYR A 67 -21.84 -19.23 9.42
C TYR A 67 -22.59 -18.00 9.93
N THR A 68 -23.68 -18.28 10.64
CA THR A 68 -24.55 -17.29 11.27
C THR A 68 -24.32 -17.34 12.78
N PRO A 69 -23.70 -16.31 13.38
CA PRO A 69 -23.61 -16.20 14.83
C PRO A 69 -25.01 -16.07 15.43
N GLN A 70 -25.23 -16.76 16.54
CA GLN A 70 -26.50 -16.77 17.25
C GLN A 70 -26.31 -16.29 18.69
N ASP A 71 -27.38 -15.72 19.25
CA ASP A 71 -27.46 -15.41 20.66
C ASP A 71 -27.62 -16.67 21.52
N LYS A 72 -27.75 -16.48 22.84
CA LYS A 72 -27.92 -17.58 23.81
C LYS A 72 -29.21 -18.39 23.60
N ASP A 73 -30.19 -17.83 22.90
CA ASP A 73 -31.50 -18.43 22.64
C ASP A 73 -31.53 -19.13 21.26
N GLY A 74 -30.41 -19.08 20.52
CA GLY A 74 -30.29 -19.69 19.19
C GLY A 74 -30.81 -18.79 18.06
N ASN A 75 -31.14 -17.53 18.33
CA ASN A 75 -31.58 -16.62 17.29
C ASN A 75 -30.37 -15.96 16.60
N PRO A 76 -30.39 -15.78 15.27
CA PRO A 76 -29.34 -15.04 14.57
C PRO A 76 -29.10 -13.65 15.16
N ILE A 77 -27.84 -13.30 15.36
CA ILE A 77 -27.46 -11.94 15.77
C ILE A 77 -27.71 -11.00 14.60
N LYS A 78 -28.37 -9.87 14.88
CA LYS A 78 -28.64 -8.83 13.87
C LYS A 78 -27.51 -7.82 13.76
N GLY A 79 -27.21 -7.38 12.55
CA GLY A 79 -26.34 -6.25 12.25
C GLY A 79 -27.00 -4.90 12.56
N LYS A 80 -26.26 -3.81 12.37
CA LYS A 80 -26.78 -2.44 12.52
C LYS A 80 -27.93 -2.13 11.55
N ASP A 81 -28.00 -2.87 10.45
CA ASP A 81 -29.04 -2.80 9.42
C ASP A 81 -30.27 -3.68 9.72
N GLY A 82 -30.29 -4.38 10.87
CA GLY A 82 -31.38 -5.25 11.29
C GLY A 82 -31.43 -6.61 10.58
N LYS A 83 -30.46 -6.92 9.71
CA LYS A 83 -30.35 -8.21 9.02
C LYS A 83 -29.49 -9.18 9.84
N ASP A 84 -29.65 -10.48 9.57
CA ASP A 84 -28.78 -11.49 10.19
C ASP A 84 -27.33 -11.25 9.80
N ILE A 85 -26.43 -11.32 10.77
CA ILE A 85 -25.00 -11.34 10.50
C ILE A 85 -24.69 -12.71 9.92
N VAL A 86 -24.31 -12.75 8.65
CA VAL A 86 -23.75 -13.94 8.01
C VAL A 86 -22.28 -13.67 7.73
N ARG A 87 -21.43 -14.63 8.05
CA ARG A 87 -20.00 -14.58 7.78
C ARG A 87 -19.60 -15.72 6.88
N GLU A 88 -18.51 -15.52 6.16
CA GLU A 88 -17.95 -16.48 5.23
C GLU A 88 -16.57 -16.92 5.72
N VAL A 89 -16.25 -18.21 5.59
CA VAL A 89 -14.91 -18.72 5.87
C VAL A 89 -14.03 -18.43 4.66
N ALA A 90 -12.98 -17.63 4.85
CA ALA A 90 -12.02 -17.31 3.80
C ALA A 90 -11.19 -18.53 3.39
N THR A 91 -10.81 -18.57 2.11
CA THR A 91 -9.96 -19.60 1.51
C THR A 91 -8.62 -18.99 1.08
N MET A 92 -7.61 -19.83 0.86
CA MET A 92 -6.33 -19.33 0.31
C MET A 92 -6.48 -18.77 -1.12
N ASP A 93 -7.56 -19.13 -1.82
CA ASP A 93 -7.84 -18.69 -3.18
C ASP A 93 -8.49 -17.31 -3.27
N ASP A 94 -9.00 -16.72 -2.17
CA ASP A 94 -9.69 -15.42 -2.19
C ASP A 94 -8.74 -14.24 -2.47
N GLY A 95 -7.51 -14.32 -1.93
CA GLY A 95 -6.39 -13.45 -2.29
C GLY A 95 -6.61 -11.93 -2.23
N LEU A 96 -5.66 -11.20 -2.83
CA LEU A 96 -5.67 -9.75 -3.01
C LEU A 96 -5.23 -9.39 -4.43
N LYS A 97 -5.65 -8.22 -4.91
CA LYS A 97 -5.25 -7.66 -6.20
C LYS A 97 -4.58 -6.31 -6.00
N PHE A 98 -3.51 -6.04 -6.76
CA PHE A 98 -2.80 -4.77 -6.76
C PHE A 98 -2.59 -4.26 -8.17
N THR A 99 -2.72 -2.96 -8.38
CA THR A 99 -2.40 -2.29 -9.65
C THR A 99 -1.54 -1.06 -9.37
N GLY A 100 -0.68 -0.69 -10.32
CA GLY A 100 -0.07 0.64 -10.34
C GLY A 100 -0.89 1.61 -11.20
N ASN A 101 -0.24 2.64 -11.71
CA ASN A 101 -0.84 3.56 -12.68
C ASN A 101 -1.28 2.85 -13.98
N ASN A 102 -0.75 1.65 -14.26
CA ASN A 102 -1.20 0.76 -15.32
C ASN A 102 -2.41 -0.08 -14.86
N THR A 103 -3.53 0.57 -14.56
CA THR A 103 -4.73 -0.03 -13.93
C THR A 103 -5.35 -1.20 -14.70
N SER A 104 -5.02 -1.37 -15.99
CA SER A 104 -5.40 -2.51 -16.81
C SER A 104 -4.71 -3.82 -16.44
N THR A 105 -3.64 -3.78 -15.65
CA THR A 105 -2.83 -4.95 -15.27
C THR A 105 -2.95 -5.23 -13.78
N GLU A 106 -3.76 -6.21 -13.42
CA GLU A 106 -3.89 -6.70 -12.04
C GLU A 106 -2.75 -7.66 -11.67
N ASN A 107 -2.06 -7.38 -10.57
CA ASN A 107 -1.19 -8.33 -9.89
C ASN A 107 -2.01 -9.07 -8.83
N LYS A 108 -2.38 -10.32 -9.12
CA LYS A 108 -3.20 -11.16 -8.24
C LYS A 108 -2.30 -12.02 -7.35
N HIS A 109 -2.59 -12.06 -6.06
CA HIS A 109 -1.85 -12.87 -5.09
C HIS A 109 -2.81 -13.66 -4.21
N ALA A 110 -2.63 -14.97 -4.10
CA ALA A 110 -3.33 -15.81 -3.13
C ALA A 110 -2.98 -15.38 -1.69
N LEU A 111 -3.86 -15.68 -0.73
CA LEU A 111 -3.50 -15.53 0.68
C LEU A 111 -2.35 -16.47 1.02
N ASN A 112 -1.55 -16.12 2.04
CA ASN A 112 -0.35 -16.86 2.43
C ASN A 112 0.73 -16.98 1.33
N THR A 113 0.75 -16.04 0.38
CA THR A 113 1.85 -15.92 -0.61
C THR A 113 2.70 -14.69 -0.35
N LEU A 114 3.95 -14.72 -0.81
CA LEU A 114 4.86 -13.60 -0.74
C LEU A 114 4.52 -12.56 -1.82
N VAL A 115 4.24 -11.32 -1.41
CA VAL A 115 4.18 -10.16 -2.30
C VAL A 115 5.50 -9.39 -2.19
N LYS A 116 6.15 -9.10 -3.32
CA LYS A 116 7.38 -8.30 -3.36
C LYS A 116 7.05 -6.88 -3.84
N VAL A 117 7.43 -5.88 -3.06
CA VAL A 117 7.39 -4.46 -3.43
C VAL A 117 8.81 -3.96 -3.42
N GLN A 118 9.40 -3.73 -4.59
CA GLN A 118 10.84 -3.46 -4.75
C GLN A 118 11.05 -2.16 -5.52
N GLY A 119 12.04 -1.37 -5.10
CA GLY A 119 12.54 -0.25 -5.91
C GLY A 119 13.27 -0.77 -7.13
N GLU A 120 13.01 -0.16 -8.30
CA GLU A 120 13.65 -0.53 -9.55
C GLU A 120 15.18 -0.37 -9.46
N GLY A 121 15.92 -1.35 -9.98
CA GLY A 121 17.39 -1.28 -10.07
C GLY A 121 18.15 -1.43 -8.75
N VAL A 122 17.48 -1.74 -7.63
CA VAL A 122 18.13 -1.93 -6.32
C VAL A 122 18.23 -3.42 -5.98
N THR A 123 19.47 -3.92 -5.86
CA THR A 123 19.75 -5.28 -5.37
C THR A 123 19.60 -5.38 -3.85
N GLU A 124 19.49 -6.60 -3.32
CA GLU A 124 19.43 -6.84 -1.87
C GLU A 124 20.65 -6.27 -1.12
N ALA A 125 21.85 -6.47 -1.66
CA ALA A 125 23.07 -5.93 -1.08
C ALA A 125 23.07 -4.39 -1.03
N GLN A 126 22.61 -3.74 -2.11
CA GLN A 126 22.47 -2.29 -2.15
C GLN A 126 21.40 -1.80 -1.18
N SER A 127 20.29 -2.52 -1.04
CA SER A 127 19.24 -2.21 -0.05
C SER A 127 19.79 -2.18 1.38
N ASN A 128 20.66 -3.14 1.73
CA ASN A 128 21.25 -3.20 3.08
C ASN A 128 22.19 -2.02 3.37
N ALA A 129 22.84 -1.46 2.34
CA ALA A 129 23.72 -0.30 2.46
C ALA A 129 23.01 1.03 2.11
N PHE A 130 21.71 1.01 1.84
CA PHE A 130 20.98 2.15 1.30
C PHE A 130 20.82 3.25 2.36
N GLN A 131 21.35 4.44 2.06
CA GLN A 131 21.14 5.63 2.89
C GLN A 131 19.95 6.42 2.35
N SER A 132 18.84 6.42 3.09
CA SER A 132 17.64 7.14 2.67
C SER A 132 17.69 8.63 3.02
N ALA A 133 17.16 9.46 2.11
CA ALA A 133 16.85 10.85 2.39
C ALA A 133 15.47 10.93 3.08
N ALA A 134 15.48 10.68 4.40
CA ALA A 134 14.27 10.49 5.21
C ALA A 134 13.29 11.67 5.10
N GLY A 135 11.99 11.36 5.02
CA GLY A 135 10.91 12.37 4.98
C GLY A 135 10.64 12.98 3.60
N ASN A 136 11.34 12.52 2.55
CA ASN A 136 11.07 12.99 1.18
C ASN A 136 9.94 12.23 0.47
N ILE A 137 9.61 11.02 0.91
CA ILE A 137 8.52 10.21 0.35
C ILE A 137 7.39 10.12 1.37
N ASN A 138 6.17 10.42 0.93
CA ASN A 138 4.95 10.27 1.70
C ASN A 138 3.99 9.33 0.97
N VAL A 139 3.23 8.52 1.71
CA VAL A 139 2.19 7.65 1.18
C VAL A 139 0.88 8.00 1.85
N VAL A 140 -0.13 8.39 1.06
CA VAL A 140 -1.41 8.89 1.58
C VAL A 140 -2.54 8.03 1.04
N ALA A 141 -3.35 7.48 1.94
CA ALA A 141 -4.61 6.82 1.58
C ALA A 141 -5.68 7.86 1.21
N ASP A 142 -6.46 7.56 0.18
CA ASP A 142 -7.61 8.38 -0.22
C ASP A 142 -8.89 8.06 0.57
N GLY A 143 -8.90 6.97 1.35
CA GLY A 143 -10.06 6.49 2.09
C GLY A 143 -10.98 5.56 1.29
N ASN A 144 -10.59 5.22 0.07
CA ASN A 144 -11.29 4.28 -0.81
C ASN A 144 -10.35 3.11 -1.15
N ASP A 145 -9.64 3.17 -2.28
CA ASP A 145 -8.87 2.07 -2.85
C ASP A 145 -7.46 2.46 -3.29
N THR A 146 -7.04 3.72 -3.13
CA THR A 146 -5.75 4.20 -3.61
C THR A 146 -4.82 4.69 -2.50
N LEU A 147 -3.55 4.27 -2.57
CA LEU A 147 -2.43 4.87 -1.86
C LEU A 147 -1.60 5.71 -2.83
N THR A 148 -1.56 7.03 -2.64
CA THR A 148 -0.75 7.93 -3.48
C THR A 148 0.64 8.12 -2.88
N VAL A 149 1.68 7.76 -3.65
CA VAL A 149 3.07 8.09 -3.33
C VAL A 149 3.35 9.54 -3.75
N LYS A 150 3.84 10.37 -2.84
CA LYS A 150 4.12 11.80 -3.03
C LYS A 150 5.57 12.12 -2.69
N LEU A 151 6.15 13.04 -3.45
CA LEU A 151 7.44 13.63 -3.16
C LEU A 151 7.27 14.91 -2.33
N ASN A 152 8.15 15.13 -1.35
CA ASN A 152 8.20 16.37 -0.60
C ASN A 152 8.59 17.53 -1.50
N LYS A 153 7.90 18.67 -1.35
CA LYS A 153 8.19 19.88 -2.12
C LYS A 153 9.59 20.42 -1.80
N ASP A 154 9.99 20.30 -0.53
CA ASP A 154 11.29 20.71 -0.04
C ASP A 154 12.12 19.46 0.27
N LEU A 155 12.87 18.99 -0.72
CA LEU A 155 13.74 17.82 -0.58
C LEU A 155 14.86 18.10 0.44
N LYS A 156 15.10 17.14 1.34
CA LYS A 156 16.14 17.23 2.39
C LYS A 156 17.08 16.06 2.31
N GLY A 157 18.35 16.26 2.72
CA GLY A 157 19.34 15.17 2.75
C GLY A 157 19.70 14.62 1.37
N ILE A 158 19.56 15.44 0.32
CA ILE A 158 20.02 15.12 -1.05
C ILE A 158 21.38 15.77 -1.24
N ASN A 159 22.40 14.95 -1.49
CA ASN A 159 23.78 15.43 -1.64
C ASN A 159 24.04 16.01 -3.04
N SER A 160 23.49 15.39 -4.09
CA SER A 160 23.65 15.84 -5.46
C SER A 160 22.53 15.34 -6.38
N ILE A 161 22.40 15.98 -7.55
CA ILE A 161 21.53 15.53 -8.63
C ILE A 161 22.39 15.34 -9.89
N LYS A 162 22.25 14.16 -10.51
CA LYS A 162 22.96 13.75 -11.72
C LYS A 162 22.00 13.00 -12.64
N ASN A 163 21.87 13.44 -13.89
CA ASN A 163 20.91 12.86 -14.86
C ASN A 163 21.58 11.96 -15.92
N SER A 164 22.88 11.70 -15.81
CA SER A 164 23.57 10.70 -16.63
C SER A 164 24.78 10.13 -15.90
N ASP A 165 25.09 8.86 -16.13
CA ASP A 165 26.13 8.13 -15.38
C ASP A 165 27.52 8.80 -15.45
N ASN A 166 27.80 9.54 -16.52
CA ASN A 166 29.08 10.23 -16.75
C ASN A 166 28.94 11.76 -16.96
N GLY A 167 27.76 12.33 -16.75
CA GLY A 167 27.53 13.77 -16.92
C GLY A 167 27.89 14.61 -15.70
N PRO A 168 27.71 15.94 -15.80
CA PRO A 168 27.90 16.83 -14.68
C PRO A 168 26.87 16.54 -13.57
N ALA A 169 27.30 16.72 -12.32
CA ALA A 169 26.43 16.68 -11.15
C ALA A 169 26.37 18.07 -10.50
N LEU A 170 25.17 18.45 -10.04
CA LEU A 170 24.98 19.62 -9.19
C LEU A 170 25.01 19.16 -7.73
N ASN A 171 25.99 19.62 -6.95
CA ASN A 171 26.20 19.18 -5.57
C ASN A 171 25.73 20.25 -4.58
N PHE A 172 25.04 19.80 -3.54
CA PHE A 172 24.49 20.61 -2.47
C PHE A 172 25.36 20.48 -1.22
N ASP A 173 26.63 20.88 -1.34
CA ASP A 173 27.59 20.81 -0.26
C ASP A 173 27.28 21.84 0.84
N ALA A 174 27.88 21.66 2.02
CA ALA A 174 27.75 22.64 3.09
C ALA A 174 28.45 23.96 2.68
N GLY A 175 27.66 24.95 2.27
CA GLY A 175 28.15 26.27 1.86
C GLY A 175 27.81 26.55 0.40
N ASP A 176 28.66 26.07 -0.51
CA ASP A 176 28.59 26.41 -1.93
C ASP A 176 27.83 25.38 -2.78
N LEU A 177 27.11 25.89 -3.77
CA LEU A 177 26.57 25.09 -4.86
C LEU A 177 27.68 24.83 -5.89
N SER A 178 28.01 23.57 -6.13
CA SER A 178 29.12 23.20 -7.03
C SER A 178 28.66 22.34 -8.21
N VAL A 179 29.40 22.44 -9.33
CA VAL A 179 29.25 21.54 -10.48
C VAL A 179 30.52 20.71 -10.61
N THR A 180 30.37 19.39 -10.62
CA THR A 180 31.49 18.44 -10.81
C THR A 180 31.23 17.55 -12.03
N GLY A 181 32.28 16.95 -12.59
CA GLY A 181 32.16 16.04 -13.75
C GLY A 181 31.94 16.75 -15.10
N GLY A 182 32.15 18.07 -15.17
CA GLY A 182 32.04 18.83 -16.41
C GLY A 182 32.13 20.34 -16.19
N ASN A 183 31.98 21.11 -17.27
CA ASN A 183 31.94 22.58 -17.24
C ASN A 183 30.49 23.09 -17.08
N LEU A 184 30.33 24.26 -16.46
CA LEU A 184 29.08 25.01 -16.52
C LEU A 184 28.95 25.69 -17.89
N ASN A 185 28.05 25.21 -18.73
CA ASN A 185 27.74 25.81 -20.02
C ASN A 185 26.41 26.57 -19.93
N MET A 186 26.44 27.89 -20.10
CA MET A 186 25.23 28.72 -20.05
C MET A 186 24.44 28.74 -21.37
N GLY A 187 24.88 28.03 -22.42
CA GLY A 187 24.19 27.97 -23.71
C GLY A 187 24.05 29.35 -24.39
N GLY A 188 25.01 30.25 -24.16
CA GLY A 188 24.96 31.64 -24.64
C GLY A 188 24.07 32.58 -23.81
N ASN A 189 23.44 32.11 -22.73
CA ASN A 189 22.65 32.95 -21.83
C ASN A 189 23.53 33.83 -20.94
N LYS A 190 22.95 34.95 -20.47
CA LYS A 190 23.61 35.87 -19.54
C LYS A 190 23.61 35.33 -18.12
N ILE A 191 24.72 35.54 -17.39
CA ILE A 191 24.74 35.49 -15.93
C ILE A 191 24.39 36.90 -15.43
N THR A 192 23.26 37.04 -14.74
CA THR A 192 22.78 38.33 -14.23
C THR A 192 22.94 38.40 -12.71
N ASN A 193 22.91 39.62 -12.14
CA ASN A 193 23.11 39.86 -10.71
C ASN A 193 24.46 39.35 -10.18
N LEU A 194 25.48 39.29 -11.04
CA LEU A 194 26.84 38.95 -10.65
C LEU A 194 27.49 40.14 -9.93
N GLY A 195 27.88 39.93 -8.68
CA GLY A 195 28.62 40.89 -7.87
C GLY A 195 29.95 41.31 -8.51
N LYS A 196 30.58 42.35 -7.95
CA LYS A 196 31.93 42.76 -8.35
C LYS A 196 32.92 41.70 -7.87
N GLY A 197 33.68 41.09 -8.76
CA GLY A 197 34.79 40.21 -8.36
C GLY A 197 35.88 40.99 -7.63
N THR A 198 36.40 40.44 -6.54
CA THR A 198 37.43 41.05 -5.68
C THR A 198 38.71 40.22 -5.61
N ASN A 199 38.60 38.91 -5.75
CA ASN A 199 39.73 37.99 -5.79
C ASN A 199 40.09 37.63 -7.24
N ASP A 200 41.31 37.15 -7.46
CA ASP A 200 41.81 36.79 -8.79
C ASP A 200 41.01 35.68 -9.49
N THR A 201 40.29 34.86 -8.73
CA THR A 201 39.46 33.75 -9.23
C THR A 201 37.99 34.13 -9.43
N ASP A 202 37.58 35.35 -9.06
CA ASP A 202 36.20 35.78 -9.21
C ASP A 202 35.90 36.14 -10.67
N ALA A 203 34.69 35.82 -11.14
CA ALA A 203 34.22 36.32 -12.42
C ALA A 203 34.01 37.84 -12.37
N VAL A 204 34.37 38.55 -13.46
CA VAL A 204 34.16 39.99 -13.59
C VAL A 204 32.81 40.31 -14.22
N ASN A 205 32.11 41.30 -13.69
CA ASN A 205 30.86 41.78 -14.30
C ASN A 205 31.11 42.91 -15.32
N LEU A 206 30.08 43.23 -16.13
CA LEU A 206 30.20 44.25 -17.18
C LEU A 206 30.57 45.64 -16.64
N LYS A 207 30.18 45.98 -15.40
CA LYS A 207 30.54 47.28 -14.81
C LYS A 207 32.04 47.37 -14.55
N GLN A 208 32.67 46.33 -14.00
CA GLN A 208 34.12 46.28 -13.82
C GLN A 208 34.87 46.46 -15.14
N LEU A 209 34.39 45.80 -16.19
CA LEU A 209 34.98 45.92 -17.53
C LEU A 209 34.80 47.34 -18.12
N LYS A 210 33.67 48.02 -17.85
CA LYS A 210 33.45 49.40 -18.29
C LYS A 210 34.34 50.39 -17.54
N ASP A 211 34.50 50.20 -16.23
CA ASP A 211 35.28 51.08 -15.35
C ASP A 211 36.80 50.94 -15.60
N SER A 212 37.28 49.76 -16.04
CA SER A 212 38.71 49.54 -16.33
C SER A 212 39.19 50.18 -17.64
N ARG A 213 38.28 50.62 -18.51
CA ARG A 213 38.66 51.29 -19.76
C ARG A 213 39.15 52.70 -19.48
N THR A 214 40.45 52.93 -19.65
CA THR A 214 41.02 54.27 -19.72
C THR A 214 40.47 54.99 -20.94
N ILE A 215 39.71 56.07 -20.72
CA ILE A 215 39.30 56.96 -21.80
C ILE A 215 40.54 57.70 -22.28
N VAL A 216 41.03 57.36 -23.47
CA VAL A 216 42.03 58.18 -24.16
C VAL A 216 41.30 59.42 -24.65
N LYS A 217 41.48 60.56 -23.96
CA LYS A 217 41.05 61.85 -24.48
C LYS A 217 42.05 62.25 -25.56
N SER A 218 41.61 62.29 -26.81
CA SER A 218 42.31 62.93 -27.93
C SER A 218 42.34 64.44 -27.74
#